data_AF-A0A975K5K2-F1
#
_entry.id   AF-A0A975K5K2-F1
#
_cell.length_a   1.000
_cell.length_b   1.000
_cell.length_c   1.000
_cell.angle_alpha   90.00
_cell.angle_beta   90.00
_cell.angle_gamma   90.00
#
_symmetry.space_group_name_H-M   'P 1'
#
loop_
_entity.id
_entity.type
_entity.pdbx_description
1 polymer ?
#
loop_
_entity_poly.entity_id
_entity_poly.type
_entity_poly.pdbx_seq_one_letter_code
_entity_poly.pdbx_strand_id
1 'polypeptide(L)'
;MSDRQTSKKSGGRPPERDEAKRSAIAVRTTADVKRRLEAAATASGKSLTQEIERRLEQSLSWEKDLGGGKNIAFFIGLANEFSRAEAFSGRPWHEDHATWTAAKMLTERYFSSWRPLPPNSSEIAKALKSLEAARSKMRKLEAEFDDAWPLRAPETSAERLLAASPKFNGMVLTLPKTNEEHAQYAAMTEALSAAADECDHAERLLETACELYDEESDRGRDIVKQILDPLHLDRARQTKAV
;
A
#
# COMPACT_ATOMS: atom_id res chain seq x y z
N MET A 1 -36.63 -58.81 49.07
CA MET A 1 -36.61 -57.63 49.96
C MET A 1 -35.21 -57.07 49.97
N SER A 2 -34.99 -55.89 49.38
CA SER A 2 -33.96 -54.92 49.75
C SER A 2 -33.99 -53.78 48.73
N ASP A 3 -34.92 -52.84 48.95
CA ASP A 3 -34.87 -51.51 48.34
C ASP A 3 -33.67 -50.75 48.90
N ARG A 4 -32.68 -50.46 48.04
CA ARG A 4 -31.54 -49.62 48.39
C ARG A 4 -31.84 -48.20 47.90
N GLN A 5 -32.47 -47.40 48.76
CA GLN A 5 -32.58 -45.96 48.57
C GLN A 5 -31.19 -45.32 48.60
N THR A 6 -30.70 -44.88 47.44
CA THR A 6 -29.55 -43.95 47.35
C THR A 6 -30.07 -42.52 47.43
N SER A 7 -29.93 -41.89 48.60
CA SER A 7 -30.26 -40.48 48.79
C SER A 7 -29.24 -39.59 48.07
N LYS A 8 -29.69 -38.84 47.06
CA LYS A 8 -28.93 -37.76 46.44
C LYS A 8 -28.78 -36.61 47.45
N LYS A 9 -27.61 -36.49 48.07
CA LYS A 9 -27.23 -35.27 48.80
C LYS A 9 -26.85 -34.19 47.79
N SER A 10 -27.82 -33.34 47.39
CA SER A 10 -27.54 -32.08 46.70
C SER A 10 -27.22 -30.99 47.73
N GLY A 11 -26.06 -31.08 48.37
CA GLY A 11 -25.56 -30.06 49.30
C GLY A 11 -24.60 -29.10 48.60
N GLY A 12 -25.10 -28.30 47.66
CA GLY A 12 -24.33 -27.20 47.08
C GLY A 12 -24.61 -25.89 47.82
N ARG A 13 -23.58 -25.05 48.03
CA ARG A 13 -23.74 -23.67 48.49
C ARG A 13 -24.76 -22.97 47.60
N PRO A 14 -25.81 -22.32 48.15
CA PRO A 14 -26.75 -21.54 47.36
C PRO A 14 -25.97 -20.53 46.50
N PRO A 15 -26.23 -20.42 45.19
CA PRO A 15 -25.57 -19.42 44.36
C PRO A 15 -25.86 -18.02 44.93
N GLU A 16 -24.82 -17.21 45.03
CA GLU A 16 -25.01 -15.79 45.37
C GLU A 16 -25.83 -15.13 44.25
N ARG A 17 -26.72 -14.21 44.63
CA ARG A 17 -27.82 -13.72 43.80
C ARG A 17 -27.38 -13.07 42.48
N ASP A 18 -26.09 -12.74 42.37
CA ASP A 18 -25.46 -12.05 41.24
C ASP A 18 -24.40 -12.89 40.48
N GLU A 19 -24.18 -14.16 40.86
CA GLU A 19 -23.31 -15.04 40.07
C GLU A 19 -24.05 -15.57 38.83
N ALA A 20 -23.83 -14.92 37.68
CA ALA A 20 -24.29 -15.43 36.40
C ALA A 20 -23.78 -16.85 36.18
N LYS A 21 -24.69 -17.76 35.83
CA LYS A 21 -24.36 -19.18 35.58
C LYS A 21 -23.38 -19.28 34.40
N ARG A 22 -22.12 -19.58 34.70
CA ARG A 22 -21.07 -19.75 33.68
C ARG A 22 -21.24 -21.10 32.98
N SER A 23 -21.12 -21.11 31.66
CA SER A 23 -21.08 -22.33 30.86
C SER A 23 -19.68 -22.93 30.89
N ALA A 24 -19.57 -24.24 31.11
CA ALA A 24 -18.29 -24.92 31.07
C ALA A 24 -17.78 -25.01 29.62
N ILE A 25 -16.53 -24.59 29.39
CA ILE A 25 -15.84 -24.76 28.11
C ILE A 25 -14.67 -25.72 28.32
N ALA A 26 -14.68 -26.85 27.61
CA ALA A 26 -13.58 -27.81 27.63
C ALA A 26 -12.59 -27.50 26.49
N VAL A 27 -11.40 -26.98 26.82
CA VAL A 27 -10.37 -26.64 25.82
C VAL A 27 -9.15 -27.56 26.00
N ARG A 28 -8.64 -28.10 24.89
CA ARG A 28 -7.35 -28.80 24.84
C ARG A 28 -6.30 -27.85 24.27
N THR A 29 -5.18 -27.68 24.97
CA THR A 29 -4.07 -26.83 24.53
C THR A 29 -2.74 -27.57 24.70
N THR A 30 -1.68 -27.03 24.12
CA THR A 30 -0.32 -27.56 24.31
C THR A 30 0.18 -27.26 25.73
N ALA A 31 1.12 -28.07 26.22
CA ALA A 31 1.73 -27.86 27.54
C ALA A 31 2.40 -26.48 27.68
N ASP A 32 3.00 -25.98 26.60
CA ASP A 32 3.62 -24.65 26.58
C ASP A 32 2.58 -23.53 26.76
N VAL A 33 1.47 -23.58 26.03
CA VAL A 33 0.39 -22.58 26.16
C VAL A 33 -0.20 -22.62 27.56
N LYS A 34 -0.43 -23.81 28.13
CA LYS A 34 -0.89 -23.95 29.51
C LYS A 34 0.07 -23.29 30.50
N ARG A 35 1.37 -23.58 30.40
CA ARG A 35 2.42 -22.99 31.25
C ARG A 35 2.44 -21.46 31.16
N ARG A 36 2.30 -20.90 29.94
CA ARG A 36 2.25 -19.45 29.72
C ARG A 36 1.01 -18.81 30.35
N LEU A 37 -0.15 -19.47 30.27
CA LEU A 37 -1.38 -19.01 30.90
C LEU A 37 -1.31 -19.09 32.43
N GLU A 38 -0.73 -20.15 32.99
CA GLU A 38 -0.51 -20.28 34.43
C GLU A 38 0.41 -19.19 34.96
N ALA A 39 1.54 -18.93 34.28
CA ALA A 39 2.44 -17.84 34.64
C ALA A 39 1.73 -16.47 34.61
N ALA A 40 0.90 -16.20 33.60
CA ALA A 40 0.12 -14.96 33.52
C ALA A 40 -0.96 -14.85 34.60
N ALA A 41 -1.61 -15.96 34.94
CA ALA A 41 -2.59 -16.03 36.03
C ALA A 41 -1.92 -15.72 37.38
N THR A 42 -0.75 -16.31 37.66
CA THR A 42 0.04 -16.01 38.85
C THR A 42 0.47 -14.55 38.89
N ALA A 43 0.99 -14.01 37.79
CA ALA A 43 1.44 -12.62 37.72
C ALA A 43 0.30 -11.60 37.93
N SER A 44 -0.92 -11.95 37.52
CA SER A 44 -2.10 -11.09 37.67
C SER A 44 -2.87 -11.31 38.97
N GLY A 45 -2.50 -12.31 39.78
CA GLY A 45 -3.25 -12.70 40.99
C GLY A 45 -4.63 -13.29 40.70
N LYS A 46 -4.87 -13.82 39.49
CA LYS A 46 -6.16 -14.39 39.06
C LYS A 46 -6.10 -15.91 38.99
N SER A 47 -7.27 -16.56 39.08
CA SER A 47 -7.34 -18.00 38.75
C SER A 47 -7.07 -18.21 37.25
N LEU A 48 -6.56 -19.39 36.89
CA LEU A 48 -6.31 -19.75 35.48
C LEU A 48 -7.56 -19.56 34.61
N THR A 49 -8.73 -19.97 35.13
CA THR A 49 -10.02 -19.79 34.43
C THR A 49 -10.38 -18.32 34.20
N GLN A 50 -10.21 -17.46 35.21
CA GLN A 50 -10.48 -16.02 35.08
C GLN A 50 -9.52 -15.34 34.11
N GLU A 51 -8.25 -15.73 34.09
CA GLU A 51 -7.28 -15.17 33.14
C GLU A 51 -7.58 -15.61 31.70
N ILE A 52 -8.03 -16.86 31.50
CA ILE A 52 -8.50 -17.34 30.19
C ILE A 52 -9.74 -16.56 29.74
N GLU A 53 -10.75 -16.44 30.60
CA GLU A 53 -11.98 -15.68 30.33
C GLU A 53 -11.67 -14.23 29.94
N ARG A 54 -10.85 -13.53 30.75
CA ARG A 54 -10.42 -12.16 30.47
C ARG A 54 -9.73 -12.03 29.11
N ARG A 55 -8.84 -12.97 28.74
CA ARG A 55 -8.14 -12.94 27.45
C ARG A 55 -9.07 -13.22 26.28
N LEU A 56 -10.03 -14.12 26.45
CA LEU A 56 -11.06 -14.40 25.45
C LEU A 56 -11.97 -13.19 25.27
N GLU A 57 -12.46 -12.60 26.35
CA GLU A 57 -13.24 -11.36 26.31
C GLU A 57 -12.46 -10.23 25.62
N GLN A 58 -11.19 -10.05 25.97
CA GLN A 58 -10.32 -9.06 25.32
C GLN A 58 -10.13 -9.35 23.83
N SER A 59 -9.94 -10.61 23.44
CA SER A 59 -9.82 -10.99 22.03
C SER A 59 -11.10 -10.71 21.25
N LEU A 60 -12.26 -11.02 21.84
CA LEU A 60 -13.58 -10.76 21.24
C LEU A 60 -13.91 -9.28 21.21
N SER A 61 -13.52 -8.53 22.24
CA SER A 61 -13.71 -7.08 22.28
C SER A 61 -12.86 -6.40 21.22
N TRP A 62 -11.62 -6.85 20.99
CA TRP A 62 -10.78 -6.33 19.91
C TRP A 62 -11.39 -6.51 18.53
N GLU A 63 -12.02 -7.65 18.23
CA GLU A 63 -12.72 -7.85 16.95
C GLU A 63 -13.84 -6.82 16.75
N LYS A 64 -14.58 -6.52 17.82
CA LYS A 64 -15.64 -5.50 17.79
C LYS A 64 -15.07 -4.08 17.71
N ASP A 65 -14.14 -3.75 18.59
CA ASP A 65 -13.64 -2.39 18.81
C ASP A 65 -12.71 -1.94 17.68
N LEU A 66 -11.95 -2.85 17.09
CA LEU A 66 -11.04 -2.55 15.98
C LEU A 66 -11.73 -2.64 14.61
N GLY A 67 -13.02 -3.01 14.53
CA GLY A 67 -13.75 -3.04 13.26
C GLY A 67 -13.49 -4.31 12.42
N GLY A 68 -13.25 -5.43 13.09
CA GLY A 68 -13.16 -6.77 12.48
C GLY A 68 -11.74 -7.25 12.16
N GLY A 69 -11.66 -8.48 11.64
CA GLY A 69 -10.40 -9.20 11.46
C GLY A 69 -9.38 -8.53 10.53
N LYS A 70 -9.84 -7.80 9.49
CA LYS A 70 -8.93 -7.08 8.57
C LYS A 70 -8.18 -5.97 9.29
N ASN A 71 -8.86 -5.20 10.14
CA ASN A 71 -8.24 -4.12 10.89
C ASN A 71 -7.31 -4.67 11.97
N ILE A 72 -7.66 -5.79 12.62
CA ILE A 72 -6.75 -6.49 13.53
C ILE A 72 -5.47 -6.91 12.79
N ALA A 73 -5.58 -7.56 11.64
CA ALA A 73 -4.43 -7.97 10.85
C ALA A 73 -3.57 -6.76 10.43
N PHE A 74 -4.21 -5.65 10.07
CA PHE A 74 -3.54 -4.40 9.78
C PHE A 74 -2.71 -3.89 10.97
N PHE A 75 -3.31 -3.78 12.17
CA PHE A 75 -2.59 -3.31 13.37
C PHE A 75 -1.48 -4.27 13.82
N ILE A 76 -1.68 -5.59 13.67
CA ILE A 76 -0.62 -6.57 13.92
C ILE A 76 0.57 -6.35 12.98
N GLY A 77 0.33 -6.10 11.69
CA GLY A 77 1.42 -5.81 10.76
C GLY A 77 2.13 -4.49 11.06
N LEU A 78 1.41 -3.44 11.49
CA LEU A 78 2.05 -2.22 11.99
C LEU A 78 2.96 -2.48 13.19
N ALA A 79 2.48 -3.26 14.17
CA ALA A 79 3.28 -3.66 15.33
C ALA A 79 4.56 -4.40 14.92
N ASN A 80 4.48 -5.28 13.92
CA ASN A 80 5.64 -5.99 13.39
C ASN A 80 6.67 -5.05 12.75
N GLU A 81 6.24 -4.00 12.04
CA GLU A 81 7.16 -3.01 11.46
C GLU A 81 7.87 -2.19 12.55
N PHE A 82 7.18 -1.85 13.65
CA PHE A 82 7.83 -1.25 14.82
C PHE A 82 8.89 -2.19 15.40
N SER A 83 8.53 -3.46 15.67
CA SER A 83 9.46 -4.45 16.21
C SER A 83 10.65 -4.70 15.28
N ARG A 84 10.45 -4.62 13.96
CA ARG A 84 11.53 -4.74 12.97
C ARG A 84 12.51 -3.56 13.04
N ALA A 85 12.00 -2.34 13.20
CA ALA A 85 12.85 -1.15 13.38
C ALA A 85 13.70 -1.27 14.66
N GLU A 86 13.07 -1.66 15.77
CA GLU A 86 13.75 -1.85 17.06
C GLU A 86 14.78 -2.98 17.03
N ALA A 87 14.46 -4.10 16.36
CA ALA A 87 15.39 -5.21 16.20
C ALA A 87 16.63 -4.81 15.39
N PHE A 88 16.47 -3.91 14.41
CA PHE A 88 17.59 -3.42 13.59
C PHE A 88 18.46 -2.41 14.34
N SER A 89 17.86 -1.47 15.07
CA SER A 89 18.60 -0.42 15.78
C SER A 89 19.12 -0.84 17.16
N GLY A 90 18.51 -1.88 17.76
CA GLY A 90 18.75 -2.28 19.14
C GLY A 90 18.19 -1.30 20.19
N ARG A 91 17.34 -0.35 19.81
CA ARG A 91 16.76 0.67 20.69
C ARG A 91 15.23 0.74 20.55
N PRO A 92 14.49 1.15 21.59
CA PRO A 92 13.05 1.35 21.48
C PRO A 92 12.70 2.50 20.52
N TRP A 93 11.69 2.32 19.68
CA TRP A 93 11.36 3.30 18.62
C TRP A 93 10.87 4.64 19.18
N HIS A 94 10.33 4.65 20.41
CA HIS A 94 9.80 5.82 21.08
C HIS A 94 10.85 6.56 21.94
N GLU A 95 12.07 6.03 22.06
CA GLU A 95 13.16 6.63 22.83
C GLU A 95 14.33 7.12 21.96
N ASP A 96 14.42 6.65 20.71
CA ASP A 96 15.53 6.94 19.79
C ASP A 96 15.03 7.49 18.45
N HIS A 97 15.47 8.71 18.09
CA HIS A 97 14.98 9.42 16.90
C HIS A 97 15.30 8.70 15.58
N ALA A 98 16.47 8.04 15.48
CA ALA A 98 16.83 7.29 14.29
C ALA A 98 15.92 6.06 14.13
N THR A 99 15.65 5.35 15.23
CA THR A 99 14.72 4.22 15.26
C THR A 99 13.29 4.67 14.97
N TRP A 100 12.85 5.80 15.52
CA TRP A 100 11.56 6.42 15.20
C TRP A 100 11.42 6.70 13.70
N THR A 101 12.46 7.26 13.08
CA THR A 101 12.47 7.56 11.64
C THR A 101 12.35 6.28 10.81
N ALA A 102 13.11 5.24 11.16
CA ALA A 102 13.01 3.94 10.50
C ALA A 102 11.63 3.30 10.66
N ALA A 103 11.05 3.33 11.86
CA ALA A 103 9.72 2.84 12.13
C ALA A 103 8.65 3.61 11.33
N LYS A 104 8.75 4.94 11.26
CA LYS A 104 7.86 5.77 10.43
C LYS A 104 7.92 5.36 8.95
N MET A 105 9.11 5.23 8.37
CA MET A 105 9.25 4.84 6.96
C MET A 105 8.70 3.43 6.69
N LEU A 106 8.96 2.47 7.58
CA LEU A 106 8.45 1.11 7.45
C LEU A 106 6.92 1.05 7.57
N THR A 107 6.35 1.80 8.54
CA THR A 107 4.90 1.86 8.73
C THR A 107 4.20 2.62 7.61
N GLU A 108 4.76 3.70 7.06
CA GLU A 108 4.24 4.40 5.87
C GLU A 108 4.23 3.48 4.64
N ARG A 109 5.29 2.70 4.44
CA ARG A 109 5.35 1.69 3.38
C ARG A 109 4.29 0.60 3.58
N TYR A 110 4.16 0.09 4.80
CA TYR A 110 3.15 -0.92 5.14
C TYR A 110 1.73 -0.37 4.94
N PHE A 111 1.45 0.84 5.43
CA PHE A 111 0.18 1.53 5.22
C PHE A 111 -0.15 1.67 3.74
N SER A 112 0.84 2.09 2.94
CA SER A 112 0.69 2.23 1.48
C SER A 112 0.40 0.90 0.78
N SER A 113 0.86 -0.23 1.30
CA SER A 113 0.57 -1.56 0.74
C SER A 113 -0.89 -2.01 0.93
N TRP A 114 -1.58 -1.44 1.94
CA TRP A 114 -3.00 -1.67 2.18
C TRP A 114 -3.91 -0.71 1.43
N ARG A 115 -3.32 0.27 0.73
CA ARG A 115 -4.06 1.23 -0.05
C ARG A 115 -4.83 0.48 -1.16
N PRO A 116 -6.15 0.68 -1.30
CA PRO A 116 -6.85 0.17 -2.46
C PRO A 116 -6.22 0.77 -3.71
N LEU A 117 -6.08 -0.05 -4.75
CA LEU A 117 -5.72 0.48 -6.06
C LEU A 117 -6.77 1.51 -6.46
N PRO A 118 -6.37 2.63 -7.08
CA PRO A 118 -7.34 3.59 -7.56
C PRO A 118 -8.29 2.92 -8.57
N PRO A 119 -9.54 3.42 -8.68
CA PRO A 119 -10.57 2.79 -9.51
C PRO A 119 -10.15 2.62 -10.98
N ASN A 120 -9.23 3.47 -11.45
CA ASN A 120 -8.66 3.47 -12.80
C ASN A 120 -7.24 2.85 -12.89
N SER A 121 -6.82 2.06 -11.90
CA SER A 121 -5.47 1.48 -11.85
C SER A 121 -5.14 0.58 -13.06
N SER A 122 -6.14 -0.10 -13.62
CA SER A 122 -6.00 -0.88 -14.85
C SER A 122 -5.67 0.02 -16.04
N GLU A 123 -6.34 1.16 -16.13
CA GLU A 123 -6.20 2.15 -17.19
C GLU A 123 -4.84 2.84 -17.08
N ILE A 124 -4.43 3.22 -15.86
CA ILE A 124 -3.08 3.75 -15.58
C ILE A 124 -2.02 2.74 -15.99
N ALA A 125 -2.15 1.48 -15.58
CA ALA A 125 -1.17 0.44 -15.91
C ALA A 125 -1.08 0.18 -17.42
N LYS A 126 -2.23 0.21 -18.13
CA LYS A 126 -2.27 0.11 -19.59
C LYS A 126 -1.61 1.33 -20.24
N ALA A 127 -1.91 2.54 -19.80
CA ALA A 127 -1.32 3.77 -20.32
C ALA A 127 0.19 3.81 -20.14
N LEU A 128 0.69 3.44 -18.94
CA LEU A 128 2.13 3.33 -18.67
C LEU A 128 2.81 2.30 -19.58
N LYS A 129 2.21 1.11 -19.74
CA LYS A 129 2.74 0.08 -20.62
C LYS A 129 2.76 0.53 -22.08
N SER A 130 1.72 1.23 -22.54
CA SER A 130 1.66 1.81 -23.89
C SER A 130 2.73 2.89 -24.07
N LEU A 131 2.93 3.76 -23.08
CA LEU A 131 3.96 4.80 -23.10
C LEU A 131 5.37 4.21 -23.16
N GLU A 132 5.65 3.19 -22.35
CA GLU A 132 6.92 2.46 -22.38
C GLU A 132 7.17 1.81 -23.75
N ALA A 133 6.15 1.19 -24.33
CA ALA A 133 6.24 0.58 -25.66
C ALA A 133 6.49 1.63 -26.75
N ALA A 134 5.76 2.75 -26.73
CA ALA A 134 5.92 3.85 -27.69
C ALA A 134 7.31 4.48 -27.58
N ARG A 135 7.80 4.77 -26.36
CA ARG A 135 9.15 5.28 -26.13
C ARG A 135 10.23 4.30 -26.56
N SER A 136 10.03 3.00 -26.34
CA SER A 136 10.96 1.97 -26.80
C SER A 136 11.02 1.91 -28.33
N LYS A 137 9.86 2.02 -29.00
CA LYS A 137 9.77 2.07 -30.48
C LYS A 137 10.47 3.33 -31.02
N MET A 138 10.21 4.49 -30.41
CA MET A 138 10.85 5.76 -30.78
C MET A 138 12.38 5.69 -30.66
N ARG A 139 12.91 5.22 -29.52
CA ARG A 139 14.36 5.03 -29.34
C ARG A 139 14.98 4.10 -30.37
N LYS A 140 14.26 3.04 -30.77
CA LYS A 140 14.74 2.12 -31.80
C LYS A 140 14.83 2.81 -33.17
N LEU A 141 13.78 3.55 -33.54
CA LEU A 141 13.75 4.32 -34.79
C LEU A 141 14.79 5.43 -34.81
N GLU A 142 15.01 6.13 -33.70
CA GLU A 142 16.07 7.13 -33.55
C GLU A 142 17.46 6.49 -33.77
N ALA A 143 17.71 5.33 -33.15
CA ALA A 143 18.97 4.61 -33.35
C ALA A 143 19.15 4.13 -34.80
N GLU A 144 18.10 3.63 -35.45
CA GLU A 144 18.13 3.23 -36.87
C GLU A 144 18.35 4.43 -37.80
N PHE A 145 17.74 5.58 -37.48
CA PHE A 145 17.91 6.83 -38.21
C PHE A 145 19.34 7.37 -38.08
N ASP A 146 19.88 7.38 -36.87
CA ASP A 146 21.24 7.82 -36.58
C ASP A 146 22.30 6.92 -37.25
N ASP A 147 22.05 5.61 -37.36
CA ASP A 147 22.93 4.67 -38.05
C ASP A 147 22.88 4.84 -39.57
N ALA A 148 21.69 5.03 -40.13
CA ALA A 148 21.49 5.21 -41.57
C ALA A 148 21.96 6.58 -42.09
N TRP A 149 21.76 7.63 -41.30
CA TRP A 149 22.14 9.00 -41.63
C TRP A 149 22.97 9.64 -40.50
N PRO A 150 24.20 9.15 -40.28
CA PRO A 150 25.02 9.66 -39.20
C PRO A 150 25.29 11.15 -39.36
N LEU A 151 25.25 11.85 -38.24
CA LEU A 151 25.72 13.22 -38.16
C LEU A 151 27.21 13.25 -38.51
N ARG A 152 27.59 14.06 -39.49
CA ARG A 152 28.98 14.21 -39.91
C ARG A 152 29.48 15.63 -39.75
N ALA A 153 30.79 15.76 -39.63
CA ALA A 153 31.43 17.07 -39.69
C ALA A 153 31.18 17.71 -41.07
N PRO A 154 30.93 19.02 -41.14
CA PRO A 154 30.76 19.71 -42.40
C PRO A 154 32.06 19.71 -43.22
N GLU A 155 32.04 19.11 -44.41
CA GLU A 155 33.24 18.98 -45.24
C GLU A 155 33.39 20.19 -46.18
N THR A 156 32.26 20.70 -46.68
CA THR A 156 32.23 21.82 -47.62
C THR A 156 32.05 23.18 -46.93
N SER A 157 32.48 24.25 -47.58
CA SER A 157 32.28 25.62 -47.08
C SER A 157 30.80 25.99 -46.93
N ALA A 158 29.92 25.47 -47.80
CA ALA A 158 28.48 25.65 -47.70
C ALA A 158 27.89 24.93 -46.48
N GLU A 159 28.30 23.69 -46.23
CA GLU A 159 27.92 22.93 -45.03
C GLU A 159 28.43 23.60 -43.74
N ARG A 160 29.65 24.16 -43.75
CA ARG A 160 30.18 24.89 -42.58
C ARG A 160 29.38 26.15 -42.26
N LEU A 161 28.89 26.86 -43.29
CA LEU A 161 28.01 28.02 -43.11
C LEU A 161 26.62 27.61 -42.55
N LEU A 162 26.09 26.47 -42.99
CA LEU A 162 24.85 25.90 -42.45
C LEU A 162 25.02 25.41 -41.00
N ALA A 163 26.11 24.71 -40.70
CA ALA A 163 26.45 24.20 -39.37
C ALA A 163 26.73 25.32 -38.35
N ALA A 164 27.23 26.47 -38.80
CA ALA A 164 27.46 27.66 -37.98
C ALA A 164 26.16 28.35 -37.50
N SER A 165 25.00 27.92 -38.01
CA SER A 165 23.71 28.36 -37.48
C SER A 165 23.50 27.83 -36.05
N PRO A 166 23.00 28.66 -35.11
CA PRO A 166 22.72 28.23 -33.74
C PRO A 166 21.80 27.00 -33.64
N LYS A 167 21.02 26.73 -34.68
CA LYS A 167 20.04 25.64 -34.73
C LYS A 167 20.66 24.26 -34.96
N PHE A 168 21.85 24.17 -35.54
CA PHE A 168 22.44 22.90 -35.98
C PHE A 168 23.63 22.44 -35.13
N ASN A 169 24.00 23.22 -34.10
CA ASN A 169 25.06 22.90 -33.14
C ASN A 169 26.37 22.39 -33.78
N GLY A 170 26.73 22.94 -34.95
CA GLY A 170 27.96 22.57 -35.66
C GLY A 170 27.93 21.24 -36.43
N MET A 171 26.79 20.53 -36.50
CA MET A 171 26.67 19.27 -37.24
C MET A 171 25.79 19.39 -38.48
N VAL A 172 26.08 18.58 -39.49
CA VAL A 172 25.27 18.49 -40.71
C VAL A 172 24.82 17.05 -40.89
N LEU A 173 23.51 16.86 -41.07
CA LEU A 173 22.94 15.57 -41.45
C LEU A 173 23.47 15.19 -42.83
N THR A 174 23.94 13.95 -42.95
CA THR A 174 24.20 13.37 -44.27
C THR A 174 22.86 13.35 -45.00
N LEU A 175 22.73 14.06 -46.12
CA LEU A 175 21.47 14.05 -46.87
C LEU A 175 21.43 12.83 -47.80
N PRO A 176 20.25 12.21 -47.99
CA PRO A 176 20.04 11.19 -49.00
C PRO A 176 20.45 11.72 -50.39
N LYS A 177 21.13 10.88 -51.17
CA LYS A 177 21.71 11.19 -52.48
C LYS A 177 20.98 10.50 -53.62
N THR A 178 20.31 9.38 -53.34
CA THR A 178 19.54 8.62 -54.33
C THR A 178 18.04 8.77 -54.09
N ASN A 179 17.22 8.56 -55.13
CA ASN A 179 15.76 8.55 -54.99
C ASN A 179 15.28 7.48 -54.00
N GLU A 180 15.98 6.35 -53.93
CA GLU A 180 15.69 5.28 -52.97
C GLU A 180 15.99 5.72 -51.53
N GLU A 181 17.15 6.34 -51.30
CA GLU A 181 17.50 6.91 -49.98
C GLU A 181 16.52 8.02 -49.57
N HIS A 182 16.05 8.85 -50.51
CA HIS A 182 15.02 9.85 -50.22
C HIS A 182 13.69 9.22 -49.80
N ALA A 183 13.27 8.14 -50.46
CA ALA A 183 12.05 7.41 -50.09
C ALA A 183 12.19 6.76 -48.71
N GLN A 184 13.34 6.16 -48.41
CA GLN A 184 13.65 5.58 -47.09
C GLN A 184 13.67 6.64 -45.99
N TYR A 185 14.31 7.79 -46.22
CA TYR A 185 14.32 8.92 -45.29
C TYR A 185 12.91 9.43 -44.99
N ALA A 186 12.07 9.59 -46.01
CA ALA A 186 10.69 10.03 -45.85
C ALA A 186 9.88 9.03 -45.02
N ALA A 187 9.99 7.73 -45.32
CA ALA A 187 9.32 6.67 -44.57
C ALA A 187 9.78 6.62 -43.09
N MET A 188 11.08 6.79 -42.82
CA MET A 188 11.61 6.81 -41.46
C MET A 188 11.12 8.05 -40.67
N THR A 189 11.08 9.20 -41.33
CA THR A 189 10.56 10.45 -40.74
C THR A 189 9.07 10.32 -40.40
N GLU A 190 8.28 9.72 -41.31
CA GLU A 190 6.86 9.44 -41.06
C GLU A 190 6.67 8.45 -39.90
N ALA A 191 7.50 7.40 -39.83
CA ALA A 191 7.47 6.43 -38.73
C ALA A 191 7.84 7.06 -37.37
N LEU A 192 8.84 7.94 -37.33
CA LEU A 192 9.22 8.71 -36.14
C LEU A 192 8.09 9.65 -35.71
N SER A 193 7.48 10.36 -36.65
CA SER A 193 6.32 11.22 -36.37
C SER A 193 5.15 10.42 -35.78
N ALA A 194 4.83 9.26 -36.36
CA ALA A 194 3.76 8.40 -35.86
C ALA A 194 4.07 7.83 -34.45
N ALA A 195 5.34 7.49 -34.18
CA ALA A 195 5.76 7.04 -32.85
C ALA A 195 5.70 8.18 -31.81
N ALA A 196 5.99 9.42 -32.21
CA ALA A 196 5.80 10.59 -31.36
C ALA A 196 4.33 10.82 -31.04
N ASP A 197 3.43 10.72 -32.03
CA ASP A 197 1.98 10.82 -31.81
C ASP A 197 1.45 9.72 -30.86
N GLU A 198 1.98 8.50 -30.96
CA GLU A 198 1.68 7.40 -30.03
C GLU A 198 2.14 7.73 -28.59
N CYS A 199 3.31 8.35 -28.43
CA CYS A 199 3.80 8.81 -27.12
C CYS A 199 2.88 9.89 -26.55
N ASP A 200 2.58 10.93 -27.33
CA ASP A 200 1.69 12.04 -26.93
C ASP A 200 0.29 11.57 -26.57
N HIS A 201 -0.22 10.54 -27.26
CA HIS A 201 -1.49 9.93 -26.90
C HIS A 201 -1.43 9.19 -25.56
N ALA A 202 -0.38 8.39 -25.35
CA ALA A 202 -0.20 7.65 -24.10
C ALA A 202 0.03 8.57 -22.89
N GLU A 203 0.74 9.70 -23.07
CA GLU A 203 0.93 10.72 -22.04
C GLU A 203 -0.39 11.39 -21.66
N ARG A 204 -1.24 11.74 -22.64
CA ARG A 204 -2.59 12.28 -22.36
C ARG A 204 -3.48 11.30 -21.59
N LEU A 205 -3.42 10.01 -21.93
CA LEU A 205 -4.16 8.98 -21.17
C LEU A 205 -3.66 8.88 -19.73
N LEU A 206 -2.35 9.00 -19.51
CA LEU A 206 -1.77 8.99 -18.17
C LEU A 206 -2.18 10.23 -17.37
N GLU A 207 -2.20 11.41 -18.00
CA GLU A 207 -2.64 12.66 -17.38
C GLU A 207 -4.10 12.57 -16.91
N THR A 208 -5.04 12.19 -17.79
CA THR A 208 -6.44 11.99 -17.41
C THR A 208 -6.61 10.96 -16.30
N ALA A 209 -5.78 9.91 -16.30
CA ALA A 209 -5.84 8.91 -15.24
C ALA A 209 -5.27 9.42 -13.90
N CYS A 210 -4.28 10.30 -13.92
CA CYS A 210 -3.79 11.00 -12.73
C CYS A 210 -4.82 11.99 -12.18
N GLU A 211 -5.52 12.74 -13.04
CA GLU A 211 -6.58 13.67 -12.63
C GLU A 211 -7.68 12.96 -11.81
N LEU A 212 -8.16 11.81 -12.28
CA LEU A 212 -9.15 10.99 -11.55
C LEU A 212 -8.64 10.51 -10.19
N TYR A 213 -7.34 10.24 -10.09
CA TYR A 213 -6.71 9.86 -8.83
C TYR A 213 -6.62 11.05 -7.86
N ASP A 214 -6.37 12.25 -8.37
CA ASP A 214 -6.33 13.48 -7.57
C ASP A 214 -7.73 13.85 -7.05
N GLU A 215 -8.78 13.69 -7.87
CA GLU A 215 -10.17 13.86 -7.46
C GLU A 215 -10.56 12.95 -6.27
N GLU A 216 -10.22 11.67 -6.34
CA GLU A 216 -10.47 10.74 -5.23
C GLU A 216 -9.61 11.07 -3.98
N SER A 217 -8.40 11.61 -4.19
CA SER A 217 -7.57 12.10 -3.09
C SER A 217 -8.16 13.34 -2.44
N ASP A 218 -8.73 14.26 -3.22
CA ASP A 218 -9.47 15.43 -2.73
C ASP A 218 -10.72 15.03 -1.95
N ARG A 219 -11.48 14.06 -2.47
CA ARG A 219 -12.62 13.47 -1.75
C ARG A 219 -12.19 12.90 -0.39
N GLY A 220 -11.06 12.20 -0.35
CA GLY A 220 -10.46 11.74 0.91
C GLY A 220 -10.13 12.87 1.87
N ARG A 221 -9.53 13.97 1.38
CA ARG A 221 -9.26 15.18 2.18
C ARG A 221 -10.55 15.80 2.73
N ASP A 222 -11.61 15.85 1.94
CA ASP A 222 -12.89 16.42 2.36
C ASP A 222 -13.60 15.55 3.41
N ILE A 223 -13.51 14.23 3.33
CA ILE A 223 -13.97 13.32 4.39
C ILE A 223 -13.22 13.61 5.70
N VAL A 224 -11.89 13.79 5.65
CA VAL A 224 -11.10 14.14 6.84
C VAL A 224 -11.53 15.49 7.41
N LYS A 225 -11.76 16.50 6.57
CA LYS A 225 -12.30 17.80 7.03
C LYS A 225 -13.65 17.65 7.72
N GLN A 226 -14.57 16.85 7.18
CA GLN A 226 -15.87 16.59 7.79
C GLN A 226 -15.76 15.88 9.15
N ILE A 227 -14.83 14.93 9.29
CA ILE A 227 -14.58 14.22 10.56
C ILE A 227 -13.99 15.16 11.62
N LEU A 228 -13.09 16.05 11.19
CA LEU A 228 -12.41 17.00 12.08
C LEU A 228 -13.23 18.27 12.35
N ASP A 229 -14.35 18.48 11.66
CA ASP A 229 -15.25 19.61 11.90
C ASP A 229 -15.84 19.51 13.33
N PRO A 230 -15.57 20.49 14.22
CA PRO A 230 -16.06 20.50 15.59
C PRO A 230 -17.58 20.31 15.70
N LEU A 231 -18.35 20.83 14.75
CA LEU A 231 -19.82 20.71 14.75
C LEU A 231 -20.30 19.27 14.53
N HIS A 232 -19.51 18.46 13.80
CA HIS A 232 -19.80 17.04 13.63
C HIS A 232 -19.49 16.23 14.89
N LEU A 233 -18.43 16.59 15.63
CA LEU A 233 -18.05 15.92 16.87
C LEU A 233 -19.08 16.14 17.99
N ASP A 234 -19.69 17.32 18.08
CA ASP A 234 -20.71 17.61 19.09
C ASP A 234 -22.03 16.86 18.83
N ARG A 235 -22.45 16.72 17.56
CA ARG A 235 -23.63 15.91 17.20
C ARG A 235 -23.44 14.42 17.50
N ALA A 236 -22.25 13.88 17.25
CA ALA A 236 -21.92 12.49 17.55
C ALA A 236 -21.89 12.20 19.06
N ARG A 237 -21.53 13.19 19.89
CA ARG A 237 -21.57 13.09 21.35
C ARG A 237 -23.00 13.11 21.89
N GLN A 238 -23.87 13.94 21.32
CA GLN A 238 -25.28 14.02 21.74
C GLN A 238 -26.08 12.75 21.45
N THR A 239 -25.75 12.01 20.38
CA THR A 239 -26.43 10.76 20.01
C THR A 239 -26.04 9.55 20.86
N LYS A 240 -24.90 9.60 21.58
CA LYS A 240 -24.48 8.53 22.51
C LYS A 240 -24.95 8.73 23.95
N ALA A 241 -25.56 9.88 24.27
CA ALA A 241 -26.01 10.22 25.61
C ALA A 241 -27.49 9.87 25.88
N VAL A 242 -28.16 9.18 24.95
CA VAL A 242 -29.53 8.67 25.04
C VAL A 242 -29.48 7.14 25.05
#